data_AF-A0A1V3WDW9-F1
#
_entry.id   AF-A0A1V3WDW9-F1
#
_cell.length_a   1.000
_cell.length_b   1.000
_cell.length_c   1.000
_cell.angle_alpha   90.00
_cell.angle_beta   90.00
_cell.angle_gamma   90.00
#
_symmetry.space_group_name_H-M   'P 1'
#
loop_
_entity.id
_entity.type
_entity.pdbx_description
1 polymer ?
#
loop_
_entity_poly.entity_id
_entity_poly.type
_entity_poly.pdbx_seq_one_letter_code
_entity_poly.pdbx_strand_id
1 'polypeptide(L)'
;MLVAATTISGQADTANGRRNGGPDDMGQRDAARRDGSSGELVAAVLTQPRARRLDSAQQARLHRAACDAALLYPDDPDLQRCAVDAAIDYLDHSADLDAAGAEWQRIREQEKRIRARVRQLAVMSVADRVVSERRVARVIGVDRMLLRRWSGKRASTRAAGAPLSRGARR
;
A
#
# COMPACT_ATOMS: atom_id res chain seq x y z
N MET A 1 35.98 14.45 28.86
CA MET A 1 36.16 13.74 30.16
C MET A 1 34.76 13.42 30.66
N LEU A 2 34.22 12.21 30.81
CA LEU A 2 34.61 10.78 30.75
C LEU A 2 33.47 10.07 29.97
N VAL A 3 33.71 9.27 28.92
CA VAL A 3 33.89 7.80 28.91
C VAL A 3 33.09 7.01 29.96
N ALA A 4 32.11 6.22 29.51
CA ALA A 4 31.89 4.85 30.00
C ALA A 4 31.10 4.04 28.95
N ALA A 5 31.75 3.02 28.44
CA ALA A 5 31.20 1.96 27.61
C ALA A 5 30.82 0.78 28.51
N THR A 6 29.78 0.01 28.14
CA THR A 6 29.64 -1.37 28.62
C THR A 6 29.12 -2.26 27.51
N THR A 7 30.03 -3.10 27.02
CA THR A 7 29.82 -4.26 26.16
C THR A 7 29.59 -5.47 27.06
N ILE A 8 28.60 -6.33 26.78
CA ILE A 8 28.61 -7.73 27.24
C ILE A 8 28.18 -8.64 26.08
N SER A 9 29.11 -9.53 25.74
CA SER A 9 29.02 -10.65 24.80
C SER A 9 28.12 -11.79 25.29
N GLY A 10 27.64 -12.61 24.36
CA GLY A 10 27.04 -13.91 24.65
C GLY A 10 26.82 -14.75 23.40
N GLN A 11 27.85 -15.47 22.98
CA GLN A 11 27.87 -16.47 21.91
C GLN A 11 27.50 -17.85 22.51
N ALA A 12 26.67 -18.65 21.84
CA ALA A 12 26.73 -20.11 21.90
C ALA A 12 25.92 -20.76 20.76
N ASP A 13 26.63 -21.50 19.92
CA ASP A 13 26.15 -22.50 18.97
C ASP A 13 25.42 -23.66 19.66
N THR A 14 24.44 -24.26 18.98
CA THR A 14 24.37 -25.73 18.81
C THR A 14 23.31 -26.19 17.78
N ALA A 15 23.81 -26.93 16.78
CA ALA A 15 23.31 -28.19 16.23
C ALA A 15 21.84 -28.38 15.79
N ASN A 16 21.69 -28.47 14.46
CA ASN A 16 21.28 -29.65 13.68
C ASN A 16 20.06 -30.50 14.16
N GLY A 17 19.01 -30.56 13.32
CA GLY A 17 17.91 -31.50 13.47
C GLY A 17 17.03 -31.60 12.21
N ARG A 18 17.44 -32.43 11.26
CA ARG A 18 16.60 -32.91 10.14
C ARG A 18 15.31 -33.54 10.68
N ARG A 19 14.15 -33.15 10.16
CA ARG A 19 12.98 -34.04 10.05
C ARG A 19 12.26 -33.82 8.72
N ASN A 20 12.16 -34.90 7.97
CA ASN A 20 11.23 -35.09 6.86
C ASN A 20 9.80 -35.03 7.38
N GLY A 21 8.90 -34.41 6.60
CA GLY A 21 7.47 -34.45 6.82
C GLY A 21 6.72 -33.66 5.75
N GLY A 22 6.49 -34.28 4.59
CA GLY A 22 5.26 -34.02 3.83
C GLY A 22 4.07 -34.62 4.60
N PRO A 23 2.83 -34.12 4.42
CA PRO A 23 2.22 -34.03 3.10
C PRO A 23 1.63 -32.65 2.77
N ASP A 24 1.56 -32.38 1.47
CA ASP A 24 0.75 -31.34 0.86
C ASP A 24 -0.75 -31.61 1.15
N ASP A 25 -1.30 -30.93 2.15
CA ASP A 25 -2.75 -30.83 2.39
C ASP A 25 -3.11 -29.45 2.95
N MET A 26 -3.01 -28.41 2.12
CA MET A 26 -3.37 -27.02 2.46
C MET A 26 -4.06 -26.33 1.28
N GLY A 27 -5.17 -26.92 0.80
CA GLY A 27 -5.89 -26.43 -0.38
C GLY A 27 -7.34 -25.98 -0.19
N GLN A 28 -7.93 -26.01 1.01
CA GLN A 28 -9.38 -25.75 1.17
C GLN A 28 -9.84 -25.04 2.47
N ARG A 29 -8.98 -24.29 3.17
CA ARG A 29 -9.35 -23.70 4.49
C ARG A 29 -9.51 -22.17 4.57
N ASP A 30 -9.53 -21.44 3.46
CA ASP A 30 -9.65 -19.97 3.51
C ASP A 30 -10.99 -19.40 2.97
N ALA A 31 -11.95 -20.24 2.57
CA ALA A 31 -13.25 -19.75 2.11
C ALA A 31 -14.24 -19.46 3.25
N ALA A 32 -14.11 -20.10 4.42
CA ALA A 32 -15.10 -20.03 5.49
C ALA A 32 -14.92 -18.85 6.48
N ARG A 33 -13.89 -18.02 6.32
CA ARG A 33 -13.63 -16.86 7.21
C ARG A 33 -14.06 -15.50 6.66
N ARG A 34 -14.50 -15.41 5.40
CA ARG A 34 -14.87 -14.13 4.77
C ARG A 34 -16.29 -13.66 5.07
N ASP A 35 -17.23 -14.56 5.33
CA ASP A 35 -18.65 -14.17 5.45
C ASP A 35 -19.01 -13.50 6.79
N GLY A 36 -18.22 -13.71 7.84
CA GLY A 36 -18.48 -13.10 9.15
C GLY A 36 -18.13 -11.61 9.22
N SER A 37 -17.03 -11.21 8.58
CA SER A 37 -16.45 -9.86 8.74
C SER A 37 -17.33 -8.76 8.15
N SER A 38 -17.94 -8.99 6.98
CA SER A 38 -18.77 -7.98 6.32
C SER A 38 -20.12 -7.83 7.01
N GLY A 39 -20.74 -8.94 7.45
CA GLY A 39 -22.01 -8.89 8.19
C GLY A 39 -21.88 -8.21 9.55
N GLU A 40 -20.75 -8.42 10.23
CA GLU A 40 -20.46 -7.80 11.53
C GLU A 40 -20.25 -6.28 11.41
N LEU A 41 -19.59 -5.81 10.35
CA LEU A 41 -19.43 -4.38 10.07
C LEU A 41 -20.77 -3.71 9.76
N VAL A 42 -21.61 -4.32 8.91
CA VAL A 42 -22.94 -3.77 8.61
C VAL A 42 -23.79 -3.67 9.87
N ALA A 43 -23.79 -4.71 10.71
CA ALA A 43 -24.51 -4.69 11.99
C ALA A 43 -23.97 -3.58 12.92
N ALA A 44 -22.64 -3.45 13.04
CA ALA A 44 -22.02 -2.41 13.85
C ALA A 44 -22.42 -1.00 13.40
N VAL A 45 -22.43 -0.73 12.09
CA VAL A 45 -22.80 0.59 11.57
C VAL A 45 -24.27 0.91 11.81
N LEU A 46 -25.18 -0.06 11.65
CA LEU A 46 -26.60 0.15 11.93
C LEU A 46 -26.89 0.42 13.42
N THR A 47 -26.01 -0.02 14.32
CA THR A 47 -26.14 0.28 15.74
C THR A 47 -25.63 1.66 16.15
N GLN A 48 -24.99 2.41 15.24
CA GLN A 48 -24.45 3.73 15.56
C GLN A 48 -25.55 4.74 15.92
N PRO A 49 -25.30 5.69 16.85
CA PRO A 49 -26.28 6.68 17.26
C PRO A 49 -26.86 7.53 16.13
N ARG A 50 -26.04 7.85 15.11
CA ARG A 50 -26.46 8.62 13.94
C ARG A 50 -27.41 7.81 13.04
N ALA A 51 -27.08 6.55 12.79
CA ALA A 51 -27.94 5.64 12.02
C ALA A 51 -29.31 5.40 12.69
N ARG A 52 -29.36 5.39 14.03
CA ARG A 52 -30.62 5.22 14.79
C ARG A 52 -31.58 6.41 14.69
N ARG A 53 -31.11 7.59 14.26
CA ARG A 53 -31.96 8.79 14.07
C ARG A 53 -32.67 8.80 12.72
N LEU A 54 -32.26 7.93 11.80
CA LEU A 54 -32.86 7.77 10.50
C LEU A 54 -34.23 7.09 10.61
N ASP A 55 -35.17 7.49 9.77
CA ASP A 55 -36.46 6.82 9.63
C ASP A 55 -36.31 5.42 8.99
N SER A 56 -37.40 4.65 8.96
CA SER A 56 -37.36 3.27 8.44
C SER A 56 -36.98 3.18 6.96
N ALA A 57 -37.36 4.15 6.15
CA ALA A 57 -37.02 4.17 4.73
C ALA A 57 -35.53 4.51 4.51
N GLN A 58 -35.01 5.47 5.27
CA GLN A 58 -33.60 5.84 5.30
C GLN A 58 -32.74 4.69 5.85
N GLN A 59 -33.17 3.99 6.89
CA GLN A 59 -32.49 2.80 7.41
C GLN A 59 -32.41 1.69 6.35
N ALA A 60 -33.48 1.44 5.60
CA ALA A 60 -33.46 0.47 4.51
C ALA A 60 -32.49 0.88 3.39
N ARG A 61 -32.40 2.18 3.07
CA ARG A 61 -31.42 2.71 2.11
C ARG A 61 -29.99 2.59 2.63
N LEU A 62 -29.76 2.87 3.91
CA LEU A 62 -28.46 2.73 4.55
C LEU A 62 -27.99 1.26 4.53
N HIS A 63 -28.89 0.32 4.83
CA HIS A 63 -28.56 -1.11 4.75
C HIS A 63 -28.12 -1.51 3.34
N ARG A 64 -28.81 -1.05 2.30
CA ARG A 64 -28.40 -1.30 0.90
C ARG A 64 -27.03 -0.70 0.60
N ALA A 65 -26.80 0.56 0.98
CA ALA A 65 -25.50 1.21 0.80
C ALA A 65 -24.36 0.47 1.53
N ALA A 66 -24.63 -0.09 2.71
CA ALA A 66 -23.66 -0.90 3.45
C ALA A 66 -23.33 -2.22 2.74
N CYS A 67 -24.33 -2.89 2.16
CA CYS A 67 -24.10 -4.05 1.30
C CYS A 67 -23.27 -3.68 0.05
N ASP A 68 -23.61 -2.56 -0.61
CA ASP A 68 -22.87 -2.08 -1.78
C ASP A 68 -21.41 -1.75 -1.44
N ALA A 69 -21.16 -1.11 -0.29
CA ALA A 69 -19.82 -0.80 0.19
C ALA A 69 -18.98 -2.08 0.41
N ALA A 70 -19.58 -3.13 0.98
CA ALA A 70 -18.90 -4.42 1.16
C ALA A 70 -18.54 -5.08 -0.18
N LEU A 71 -19.35 -4.90 -1.22
CA LEU A 71 -19.06 -5.39 -2.57
C LEU A 71 -17.97 -4.56 -3.28
N LEU A 72 -17.96 -3.24 -3.09
CA LEU A 72 -16.99 -2.34 -3.71
C LEU A 72 -15.61 -2.43 -3.09
N TYR A 73 -15.54 -2.71 -1.79
CA TYR A 73 -14.29 -2.69 -1.01
C TYR A 73 -14.11 -3.99 -0.22
N PRO A 74 -14.06 -5.17 -0.88
CA PRO A 74 -14.13 -6.47 -0.19
C PRO A 74 -12.96 -6.75 0.76
N ASP A 75 -11.79 -6.16 0.49
CA ASP A 75 -10.57 -6.39 1.27
C ASP A 75 -10.14 -5.14 2.08
N ASP A 76 -10.98 -4.09 2.15
CA ASP A 76 -10.64 -2.84 2.83
C ASP A 76 -11.81 -2.34 3.73
N PRO A 77 -11.84 -2.75 5.01
CA PRO A 77 -12.92 -2.40 5.93
C PRO A 77 -12.92 -0.91 6.31
N ASP A 78 -11.82 -0.20 6.11
CA ASP A 78 -11.77 1.25 6.38
C ASP A 78 -12.45 2.02 5.25
N LEU A 79 -12.26 1.60 4.01
CA LEU A 79 -13.00 2.13 2.87
C LEU A 79 -14.49 1.77 2.91
N GLN A 80 -14.83 0.55 3.36
CA GLN A 80 -16.24 0.20 3.61
C GLN A 80 -16.88 1.16 4.61
N ARG A 81 -16.23 1.38 5.76
CA ARG A 81 -16.73 2.30 6.79
C ARG A 81 -16.87 3.71 6.27
N CYS A 82 -15.86 4.22 5.56
CA CYS A 82 -15.89 5.56 4.95
C CYS A 82 -17.08 5.73 3.98
N ALA A 83 -17.36 4.71 3.15
CA ALA A 83 -18.49 4.75 2.23
C ALA A 83 -19.85 4.77 2.96
N VAL A 84 -19.98 4.01 4.05
CA VAL A 84 -21.23 4.00 4.84
C VAL A 84 -21.40 5.30 5.63
N ASP A 85 -20.34 5.86 6.20
CA ASP A 85 -20.38 7.16 6.88
C ASP A 85 -20.83 8.26 5.90
N ALA A 86 -20.32 8.27 4.66
CA ALA A 86 -20.77 9.18 3.63
C ALA A 86 -22.26 8.99 3.26
N ALA A 87 -22.75 7.75 3.27
CA ALA A 87 -24.18 7.47 3.06
C ALA A 87 -25.04 7.99 4.23
N ILE A 88 -24.56 7.90 5.48
CA ILE A 88 -25.22 8.50 6.64
C ILE A 88 -25.27 10.02 6.48
N ASP A 89 -24.15 10.66 6.16
CA ASP A 89 -24.09 12.12 5.96
C ASP A 89 -25.06 12.58 4.86
N TYR A 90 -25.18 11.80 3.79
CA TYR A 90 -26.13 12.08 2.71
C TYR A 90 -27.59 11.92 3.16
N LEU A 91 -27.92 10.85 3.89
CA LEU A 91 -29.27 10.58 4.38
C LEU A 91 -29.72 11.56 5.47
N ASP A 92 -28.78 12.06 6.28
CA ASP A 92 -29.00 13.08 7.33
C ASP A 92 -28.95 14.52 6.79
N HIS A 93 -28.85 14.69 5.46
CA HIS A 93 -28.74 15.99 4.79
C HIS A 93 -27.57 16.87 5.26
N SER A 94 -26.53 16.27 5.85
CA SER A 94 -25.31 16.95 6.27
C SER A 94 -24.20 16.91 5.21
N ALA A 95 -24.39 16.14 4.13
CA ALA A 95 -23.43 16.06 3.04
C ALA A 95 -23.52 17.27 2.09
N ASP A 96 -22.38 17.89 1.81
CA ASP A 96 -22.20 18.88 0.76
C ASP A 96 -21.33 18.29 -0.36
N LEU A 97 -21.95 17.96 -1.48
CA LEU A 97 -21.29 17.34 -2.62
C LEU A 97 -20.30 18.28 -3.32
N ASP A 98 -20.60 19.58 -3.36
CA ASP A 98 -19.73 20.57 -3.99
C ASP A 98 -18.47 20.79 -3.16
N ALA A 99 -18.63 20.87 -1.83
CA ALA A 99 -17.49 20.92 -0.90
C ALA A 99 -16.63 19.65 -1.00
N ALA A 100 -17.25 18.46 -1.02
CA ALA A 100 -16.54 17.19 -1.18
C ALA A 100 -15.79 17.11 -2.53
N GLY A 101 -16.42 17.58 -3.60
CA GLY A 101 -15.80 17.66 -4.93
C GLY A 101 -14.59 18.59 -4.97
N ALA A 102 -14.68 19.77 -4.34
CA ALA A 102 -13.58 20.71 -4.23
C ALA A 102 -12.42 20.15 -3.40
N GLU A 103 -12.71 19.49 -2.27
CA GLU A 103 -11.71 18.79 -1.45
C GLU A 103 -10.98 17.71 -2.25
N TRP A 104 -11.74 16.89 -2.99
CA TRP A 104 -11.18 15.83 -3.83
C TRP A 104 -10.18 16.38 -4.85
N GLN A 105 -10.52 17.47 -5.54
CA GLN A 105 -9.60 18.10 -6.50
C GLN A 105 -8.35 18.66 -5.81
N ARG A 106 -8.49 19.28 -4.64
CA ARG A 106 -7.36 19.80 -3.87
C ARG A 106 -6.40 18.67 -3.46
N ILE A 107 -6.93 17.55 -2.95
CA ILE A 107 -6.14 16.38 -2.57
C ILE A 107 -5.44 15.80 -3.79
N ARG A 108 -6.12 15.67 -4.94
CA ARG A 108 -5.51 15.19 -6.20
C ARG A 108 -4.35 16.07 -6.64
N GLU A 109 -4.48 17.38 -6.58
CA GLU A 109 -3.39 18.30 -6.93
C GLU A 109 -2.22 18.19 -5.94
N GLN A 110 -2.51 18.07 -4.65
CA GLN A 110 -1.49 17.88 -3.64
C GLN A 110 -0.75 16.55 -3.81
N GLU A 111 -1.48 15.48 -4.13
CA GLU A 111 -0.91 14.17 -4.44
C GLU A 111 0.02 14.24 -5.66
N LYS A 112 -0.38 14.93 -6.74
CA LYS A 112 0.49 15.15 -7.92
C LYS A 112 1.82 15.81 -7.52
N ARG A 113 1.77 16.86 -6.68
CA ARG A 113 2.96 17.57 -6.19
C ARG A 113 3.85 16.66 -5.33
N ILE A 114 3.25 15.88 -4.43
CA ILE A 114 3.98 14.93 -3.58
C ILE A 114 4.65 13.85 -4.43
N ARG A 115 3.92 13.26 -5.39
CA ARG A 115 4.47 12.25 -6.31
C ARG A 115 5.67 12.79 -7.10
N ALA A 116 5.58 14.01 -7.62
CA ALA A 116 6.68 14.65 -8.32
C ALA A 116 7.91 14.84 -7.41
N ARG A 117 7.70 15.32 -6.18
CA ARG A 117 8.77 15.50 -5.18
C ARG A 117 9.43 14.17 -4.82
N VAL A 118 8.65 13.13 -4.51
CA VAL A 118 9.15 11.79 -4.17
C VAL A 118 9.97 11.22 -5.32
N ARG A 119 9.49 11.36 -6.56
CA ARG A 119 10.22 10.92 -7.76
C ARG A 119 11.58 11.62 -7.88
N GLN A 120 11.63 12.93 -7.73
CA GLN A 120 12.89 13.69 -7.83
C GLN A 120 13.89 13.26 -6.76
N LEU A 121 13.45 13.14 -5.49
CA LEU A 121 14.28 12.69 -4.39
C LEU A 121 14.82 11.26 -4.62
N ALA A 122 13.98 10.36 -5.14
CA ALA A 122 14.37 9.00 -5.47
C ALA A 122 15.46 8.96 -6.56
N VAL A 123 15.32 9.76 -7.62
CA VAL A 123 16.31 9.84 -8.71
C VAL A 123 17.64 10.38 -8.20
N MET A 124 17.63 11.47 -7.43
CA MET A 124 18.85 12.05 -6.86
C MET A 124 19.55 11.07 -5.91
N SER A 125 18.80 10.43 -5.00
CA SER A 125 19.36 9.46 -4.05
C SER A 125 20.08 8.28 -4.72
N VAL A 126 19.58 7.85 -5.89
CA VAL A 126 20.20 6.79 -6.70
C VAL A 126 21.42 7.32 -7.47
N ALA A 127 21.35 8.53 -8.00
CA ALA A 127 22.46 9.17 -8.72
C ALA A 127 23.67 9.39 -7.81
N ASP A 128 23.43 9.91 -6.61
CA ASP A 128 24.45 10.23 -5.60
C ASP A 128 24.96 8.98 -4.87
N ARG A 129 24.39 7.81 -5.15
CA ARG A 129 24.71 6.51 -4.51
C ARG A 129 24.55 6.51 -2.98
N VAL A 130 23.81 7.45 -2.42
CA VAL A 130 23.50 7.55 -0.97
C VAL A 130 22.66 6.37 -0.52
N VAL A 131 21.73 5.91 -1.36
CA VAL A 131 20.83 4.79 -1.06
C VAL A 131 20.79 3.84 -2.26
N SER A 132 20.80 2.53 -2.00
CA SER A 132 20.69 1.53 -3.07
C SER A 132 19.32 1.58 -3.77
N GLU A 133 19.29 1.33 -5.08
CA GLU A 133 18.06 1.29 -5.89
C GLU A 133 16.97 0.39 -5.26
N ARG A 134 17.39 -0.75 -4.68
CA ARG A 134 16.46 -1.70 -4.02
C ARG A 134 15.80 -1.08 -2.80
N ARG A 135 16.55 -0.33 -1.98
CA ARG A 135 16.02 0.31 -0.78
C ARG A 135 15.11 1.48 -1.13
N VAL A 136 15.50 2.31 -2.11
CA VAL A 136 14.65 3.41 -2.61
C VAL A 136 13.31 2.89 -3.11
N ALA A 137 13.33 1.88 -3.99
CA ALA A 137 12.11 1.28 -4.56
C ALA A 137 11.16 0.74 -3.47
N ARG A 138 11.71 0.03 -2.47
CA ARG A 138 10.93 -0.48 -1.33
C ARG A 138 10.30 0.65 -0.50
N VAL A 139 11.07 1.69 -0.16
CA VAL A 139 10.60 2.79 0.70
C VAL A 139 9.44 3.54 0.05
N ILE A 140 9.51 3.78 -1.27
CA ILE A 140 8.49 4.54 -1.98
C ILE A 140 7.38 3.65 -2.56
N GLY A 141 7.43 2.33 -2.31
CA GLY A 141 6.40 1.39 -2.76
C GLY A 141 6.30 1.21 -4.28
N VAL A 142 7.40 1.36 -5.02
CA VAL A 142 7.42 1.16 -6.48
C VAL A 142 8.32 0.01 -6.88
N ASP A 143 8.08 -0.52 -8.07
CA ASP A 143 8.97 -1.53 -8.63
C ASP A 143 10.31 -0.92 -9.08
N ARG A 144 11.37 -1.73 -9.05
CA ARG A 144 12.73 -1.29 -9.41
C ARG A 144 12.85 -0.86 -10.88
N MET A 145 12.03 -1.41 -11.77
CA MET A 145 12.05 -1.06 -13.19
C MET A 145 11.44 0.32 -13.41
N LEU A 146 10.36 0.67 -12.71
CA LEU A 146 9.79 2.03 -12.71
C LEU A 146 10.81 3.05 -12.22
N LEU A 147 11.52 2.75 -11.13
CA LEU A 147 12.59 3.60 -10.63
C LEU A 147 13.73 3.80 -11.66
N ARG A 148 14.14 2.73 -12.36
CA ARG A 148 15.16 2.82 -13.43
C ARG A 148 14.70 3.62 -14.64
N ARG A 149 13.43 3.50 -15.02
CA ARG A 149 12.82 4.34 -16.06
C ARG A 149 12.86 5.81 -15.66
N TRP A 150 12.58 6.13 -14.40
CA TRP A 150 12.65 7.51 -13.91
C TRP A 150 14.05 8.09 -13.95
N SER A 151 15.07 7.30 -13.60
CA SER A 151 16.46 7.75 -13.57
C SER A 151 17.12 7.80 -14.96
N GLY A 152 16.40 7.49 -16.04
CA GLY A 152 16.93 7.46 -17.40
C GLY A 152 17.98 6.37 -17.66
N LYS A 153 18.23 5.47 -16.70
CA LYS A 153 19.16 4.34 -16.87
C LYS A 153 18.47 3.29 -17.73
N ARG A 154 18.61 3.41 -19.06
CA ARG A 154 18.24 2.32 -19.96
C ARG A 154 19.03 1.06 -19.55
N ALA A 155 18.37 -0.09 -19.53
CA ALA A 155 19.06 -1.38 -19.41
C ALA A 155 20.21 -1.35 -20.42
N SER A 156 21.45 -1.59 -19.98
CA SER A 156 22.60 -1.41 -20.85
C SER A 156 22.42 -2.24 -22.12
N THR A 157 22.11 -1.59 -23.23
CA THR A 157 22.48 -2.11 -24.54
C THR A 157 23.99 -2.12 -24.50
N ARG A 158 24.56 -3.31 -24.25
CA ARG A 158 25.98 -3.59 -24.34
C ARG A 158 26.47 -2.92 -25.63
N ALA A 159 27.35 -1.93 -25.50
CA ALA A 159 27.87 -1.15 -26.62
C ALA A 159 28.43 -2.12 -27.68
N ALA A 160 27.72 -2.20 -28.82
CA ALA A 160 28.29 -2.74 -30.03
C ALA A 160 29.27 -1.70 -30.58
N GLY A 161 30.53 -2.10 -30.79
CA GLY A 161 31.51 -1.28 -31.51
C GLY A 161 32.62 -0.71 -30.64
N ALA A 162 33.52 -1.58 -30.17
CA ALA A 162 34.93 -1.21 -30.11
C ALA A 162 35.59 -1.78 -31.38
N PRO A 163 35.98 -0.96 -32.37
CA PRO A 163 36.84 -1.45 -33.44
C PRO A 163 38.20 -1.79 -32.81
N LEU A 164 38.58 -3.07 -32.88
CA LEU A 164 39.93 -3.50 -32.57
C LEU A 164 40.85 -2.88 -33.62
N SER A 165 41.49 -1.76 -33.30
CA SER A 165 42.66 -1.27 -34.01
C SER A 165 43.79 -2.28 -33.84
N ARG A 166 43.81 -3.30 -34.72
CA ARG A 166 44.94 -4.21 -34.87
C ARG A 166 45.82 -3.70 -35.99
N GLY A 167 46.71 -2.78 -35.65
CA GLY A 167 47.75 -2.29 -36.55
C GLY A 167 48.90 -1.73 -35.75
N ALA A 168 49.91 -2.57 -35.47
CA ALA A 168 51.33 -2.21 -35.36
C ALA A 168 52.12 -3.35 -34.69
N ARG A 169 52.89 -4.08 -35.50
CA ARG A 169 54.22 -4.69 -35.22
C ARG A 169 54.62 -5.35 -36.55
N ARG A 170 55.43 -4.62 -37.34
CA ARG A 170 56.86 -4.86 -37.59
C ARG A 170 57.08 -6.12 -38.42
#